data_AF-A0A5K1DWQ1-F1
#
_entry.id   AF-A0A5K1DWQ1-F1
#
_cell.length_a   1.000
_cell.length_b   1.000
_cell.length_c   1.000
_cell.angle_alpha   90.00
_cell.angle_beta   90.00
_cell.angle_gamma   90.00
#
_symmetry.space_group_name_H-M   'P 1'
#
loop_
_entity.id
_entity.type
_entity.pdbx_description
1 polymer ?
#
loop_
_entity_poly.entity_id
_entity_poly.type
_entity_poly.pdbx_seq_one_letter_code
_entity_poly.pdbx_strand_id
1 'polypeptide(L)'
;EELLKLQQGELELSQYFASVKAAYERLKALRPSCQACYKTYFEETMVAKFLAGLSPKYEVAKVQMLTGAKIPDLAEAYNRLSRLVVFLSQPQSESPSTALDVSGGRGQATRGRGSGRGVG
;
A
#
# COMPACT_ATOMS: atom_id res chain seq x y z
N GLU A 1 -22.76 -18.59 1.23
CA GLU A 1 -22.37 -18.06 2.56
C GLU A 1 -20.88 -18.15 2.89
N GLU A 2 -20.07 -19.02 2.27
CA GLU A 2 -18.65 -19.21 2.65
C GLU A 2 -17.82 -17.92 2.68
N LEU A 3 -18.00 -17.03 1.70
CA LEU A 3 -17.26 -15.76 1.63
C LEU A 3 -17.57 -14.80 2.79
N LEU A 4 -18.73 -14.94 3.42
CA LEU A 4 -19.15 -14.12 4.57
C LEU A 4 -18.51 -14.59 5.89
N LYS A 5 -17.99 -15.83 5.92
CA LYS A 5 -17.39 -16.46 7.11
C LYS A 5 -15.87 -16.33 7.13
N LEU A 6 -15.27 -15.84 6.04
CA LEU A 6 -13.81 -15.70 5.92
C LEU A 6 -13.30 -14.50 6.73
N GLN A 7 -12.56 -14.80 7.78
CA GLN A 7 -11.78 -13.84 8.54
C GLN A 7 -10.30 -14.23 8.48
N GLN A 8 -9.41 -13.24 8.52
CA GLN A 8 -7.98 -13.44 8.49
C GLN A 8 -7.50 -14.17 9.76
N GLY A 9 -7.99 -13.77 10.93
CA GLY A 9 -7.55 -14.34 12.20
C GLY A 9 -6.02 -14.27 12.34
N GLU A 10 -5.40 -15.42 12.59
CA GLU A 10 -3.94 -15.60 12.68
C GLU A 10 -3.26 -15.93 11.34
N LEU A 11 -4.02 -16.01 10.24
CA LEU A 11 -3.46 -16.30 8.93
C LEU A 11 -2.61 -15.13 8.42
N GLU A 12 -1.54 -15.48 7.71
CA GLU A 12 -0.79 -14.50 6.93
C GLU A 12 -1.69 -13.82 5.89
N LEU A 13 -1.40 -12.55 5.59
CA LEU A 13 -2.17 -11.75 4.65
C LEU A 13 -2.28 -12.41 3.27
N SER A 14 -1.19 -13.02 2.79
CA SER A 14 -1.13 -13.76 1.53
C SER A 14 -2.06 -14.98 1.50
N GLN A 15 -2.10 -15.75 2.58
CA GLN A 15 -2.94 -16.94 2.73
C GLN A 15 -4.42 -16.58 2.81
N TYR A 16 -4.75 -15.52 3.56
CA TYR A 16 -6.10 -14.99 3.63
C TYR A 16 -6.56 -14.48 2.26
N PHE A 17 -5.72 -13.71 1.56
CA PHE A 17 -6.02 -13.22 0.22
C PHE A 17 -6.28 -14.36 -0.78
N ALA A 18 -5.45 -15.40 -0.77
CA ALA A 18 -5.63 -16.58 -1.60
C ALA A 18 -6.97 -17.28 -1.31
N SER A 19 -7.34 -17.40 -0.03
CA SER A 19 -8.61 -18.01 0.39
C SER A 19 -9.83 -17.21 -0.10
N VAL A 20 -9.80 -15.88 0.05
CA VAL A 20 -10.87 -14.99 -0.45
C VAL A 20 -10.99 -15.10 -1.97
N LYS A 21 -9.87 -15.11 -2.70
CA LYS A 21 -9.85 -15.27 -4.16
C LYS A 21 -10.40 -16.63 -4.59
N ALA A 22 -10.05 -17.71 -3.90
CA ALA A 22 -10.55 -19.04 -4.20
C ALA A 22 -12.07 -19.15 -3.97
N ALA A 23 -12.58 -18.61 -2.86
CA ALA A 23 -14.02 -18.56 -2.59
C ALA A 23 -14.78 -17.72 -3.62
N TYR A 24 -14.18 -16.63 -4.09
CA TYR A 24 -14.73 -15.80 -5.17
C TYR A 24 -14.87 -16.55 -6.49
N GLU A 25 -13.82 -17.23 -6.94
CA GLU A 25 -13.87 -17.97 -8.20
C GLU A 25 -14.90 -19.10 -8.15
N ARG A 26 -15.06 -19.77 -6.99
CA ARG A 26 -16.14 -20.74 -6.78
C ARG A 26 -17.53 -20.11 -6.89
N LEU A 27 -17.74 -18.95 -6.27
CA LEU A 27 -19.00 -18.21 -6.39
C LEU A 27 -19.29 -17.77 -7.83
N LYS A 28 -18.25 -17.39 -8.57
CA LYS A 28 -18.35 -17.02 -9.98
C LYS A 28 -18.71 -18.23 -10.86
N ALA A 29 -18.15 -19.40 -10.58
CA ALA A 29 -18.45 -20.65 -11.28
C ALA A 29 -19.89 -21.14 -11.06
N LEU A 30 -20.49 -20.83 -9.91
CA LEU A 30 -21.87 -21.21 -9.57
C LEU A 30 -22.94 -20.27 -10.20
N ARG A 31 -22.54 -19.19 -10.87
CA ARG A 31 -23.47 -18.13 -11.28
C ARG A 31 -23.96 -18.28 -12.74
N PRO A 32 -25.26 -18.03 -13.04
CA PRO A 32 -25.77 -17.99 -14.41
C PRO A 32 -25.18 -16.82 -15.23
N SER A 33 -25.18 -16.99 -16.56
CA SER A 33 -24.43 -16.27 -17.60
C SER A 33 -24.61 -14.75 -17.76
N CYS A 34 -25.21 -14.00 -16.82
CA CYS A 34 -25.18 -12.53 -16.90
C CYS A 34 -23.84 -11.98 -16.39
N GLN A 35 -22.80 -12.04 -17.21
CA GLN A 35 -21.47 -11.54 -16.85
C GLN A 35 -21.45 -10.00 -16.68
N ALA A 36 -22.36 -9.28 -17.34
CA ALA A 36 -22.47 -7.83 -17.26
C ALA A 36 -23.19 -7.32 -16.00
N CYS A 37 -24.20 -8.05 -15.50
CA CYS A 37 -25.04 -7.62 -14.37
C CYS A 37 -24.26 -7.52 -13.04
N TYR A 38 -23.14 -8.23 -12.94
CA TYR A 38 -22.44 -8.41 -11.67
C TYR A 38 -21.09 -7.69 -11.61
N LYS A 39 -20.59 -7.13 -12.70
CA LYS A 39 -19.18 -6.67 -12.75
C LYS A 39 -18.85 -5.66 -11.65
N THR A 40 -19.59 -4.55 -11.57
CA THR A 40 -19.27 -3.46 -10.64
C THR A 40 -19.68 -3.79 -9.20
N TYR A 41 -20.94 -4.17 -8.97
CA TYR A 41 -21.44 -4.43 -7.61
C TYR A 41 -20.72 -5.60 -6.94
N PHE A 42 -20.37 -6.64 -7.69
CA PHE A 42 -19.70 -7.81 -7.12
C PHE A 42 -18.23 -7.54 -6.83
N GLU A 43 -17.53 -6.78 -7.67
CA GLU A 43 -16.15 -6.37 -7.41
C GLU A 43 -16.04 -5.47 -6.17
N GLU A 44 -16.93 -4.49 -6.01
CA GLU A 44 -16.98 -3.64 -4.82
C GLU A 44 -17.34 -4.44 -3.56
N THR A 45 -18.33 -5.32 -3.66
CA THR A 45 -18.71 -6.22 -2.56
C THR A 45 -17.51 -7.09 -2.15
N MET A 46 -16.71 -7.54 -3.10
CA MET A 46 -15.54 -8.38 -2.83
C MET A 46 -14.46 -7.66 -2.04
N VAL A 47 -14.14 -6.42 -2.41
CA VAL A 47 -13.17 -5.61 -1.67
C VAL A 47 -13.70 -5.32 -0.27
N ALA A 48 -14.96 -4.93 -0.14
CA ALA A 48 -15.56 -4.67 1.15
C ALA A 48 -15.51 -5.91 2.06
N LYS A 49 -15.73 -7.12 1.53
CA LYS A 49 -15.62 -8.36 2.29
C LYS A 49 -14.19 -8.70 2.69
N PHE A 50 -13.24 -8.54 1.77
CA PHE A 50 -11.82 -8.72 2.08
C PHE A 50 -11.38 -7.78 3.20
N LEU A 51 -11.71 -6.49 3.09
CA LEU A 51 -11.36 -5.48 4.10
C LEU A 51 -12.03 -5.75 5.46
N ALA A 52 -13.30 -6.18 5.46
CA ALA A 52 -14.05 -6.47 6.69
C ALA A 52 -13.50 -7.67 7.47
N GLY A 53 -12.90 -8.65 6.80
CA GLY A 53 -12.33 -9.83 7.44
C GLY A 53 -10.85 -9.69 7.84
N LEU A 54 -10.21 -8.54 7.61
CA LEU A 54 -8.83 -8.32 8.02
C LEU A 54 -8.64 -8.40 9.54
N SER A 55 -7.44 -8.77 9.94
CA SER A 55 -7.00 -8.70 11.34
C SER A 55 -7.03 -7.24 11.84
N PRO A 56 -7.31 -6.99 13.14
CA PRO A 56 -7.28 -5.65 13.73
C PRO A 56 -5.95 -4.90 13.53
N LYS A 57 -4.85 -5.62 13.27
CA LYS A 57 -3.53 -5.05 12.92
C LYS A 57 -3.59 -4.11 11.71
N TYR A 58 -4.58 -4.27 10.83
CA TYR A 58 -4.77 -3.46 9.63
C TYR A 58 -5.92 -2.45 9.74
N GLU A 59 -6.49 -2.23 10.94
CA GLU A 59 -7.70 -1.40 11.12
C GLU A 59 -7.52 0.02 10.57
N VAL A 60 -6.36 0.63 10.82
CA VAL A 60 -6.04 1.97 10.31
C VAL A 60 -6.04 1.99 8.77
N ALA A 61 -5.41 1.00 8.15
CA ALA A 61 -5.36 0.88 6.69
C ALA A 61 -6.75 0.60 6.11
N LYS A 62 -7.55 -0.23 6.79
CA LYS A 62 -8.95 -0.52 6.42
C LYS A 62 -9.78 0.76 6.37
N VAL A 63 -9.75 1.55 7.45
CA VAL A 63 -10.50 2.82 7.54
C VAL A 63 -10.05 3.79 6.47
N GLN A 64 -8.73 3.91 6.21
CA GLN A 64 -8.20 4.78 5.15
C GLN A 64 -8.67 4.35 3.76
N MET A 65 -8.72 3.05 3.46
CA MET A 65 -9.20 2.55 2.16
C MET A 65 -10.71 2.75 1.98
N LEU A 66 -11.49 2.69 3.06
CA LEU A 66 -12.95 2.90 3.02
C LEU A 66 -13.35 4.37 3.01
N THR A 67 -12.54 5.24 3.62
CA THR A 67 -12.81 6.70 3.71
C THR A 67 -12.18 7.47 2.55
N GLY A 68 -11.32 6.83 1.75
CA GLY A 68 -10.71 7.42 0.57
C GLY A 68 -11.73 7.77 -0.51
N ALA A 69 -11.38 8.72 -1.38
CA ALA A 69 -12.26 9.21 -2.46
C ALA A 69 -12.72 8.11 -3.43
N LYS A 70 -11.97 7.02 -3.54
CA LYS A 70 -12.29 5.84 -4.35
C LYS A 70 -11.93 4.59 -3.58
N ILE A 71 -12.87 3.64 -3.51
CA ILE A 71 -12.62 2.30 -2.95
C ILE A 71 -11.65 1.58 -3.90
N PRO A 72 -10.50 1.10 -3.40
CA PRO A 72 -9.52 0.40 -4.23
C PRO A 72 -10.10 -0.92 -4.75
N ASP A 73 -9.56 -1.46 -5.84
CA ASP A 73 -9.87 -2.84 -6.22
C ASP A 73 -9.18 -3.86 -5.29
N LEU A 74 -9.51 -5.14 -5.45
CA LEU A 74 -9.04 -6.20 -4.57
C LEU A 74 -7.51 -6.36 -4.62
N ALA A 75 -6.91 -6.22 -5.80
CA ALA A 75 -5.46 -6.33 -5.97
C ALA A 75 -4.74 -5.10 -5.42
N GLU A 76 -5.30 -3.91 -5.64
CA GLU A 76 -4.79 -2.66 -5.10
C GLU A 76 -4.82 -2.66 -3.56
N ALA A 77 -5.94 -3.10 -2.96
CA ALA A 77 -6.06 -3.24 -1.51
C ALA A 77 -4.98 -4.18 -0.94
N TYR A 78 -4.81 -5.36 -1.55
CA TYR A 78 -3.77 -6.31 -1.17
C TYR A 78 -2.36 -5.72 -1.29
N ASN A 79 -2.05 -5.06 -2.40
CA ASN A 79 -0.72 -4.46 -2.63
C ASN A 79 -0.39 -3.37 -1.61
N ARG A 80 -1.37 -2.53 -1.26
CA ARG A 80 -1.21 -1.51 -0.22
C ARG A 80 -0.95 -2.16 1.15
N LEU A 81 -1.70 -3.19 1.51
CA LEU A 81 -1.50 -3.93 2.76
C LEU A 81 -0.17 -4.68 2.79
N SER A 82 0.22 -5.32 1.69
CA SER A 82 1.48 -6.06 1.56
C SER A 82 2.69 -5.14 1.81
N ARG A 83 2.66 -3.91 1.29
CA ARG A 83 3.69 -2.89 1.61
C ARG A 83 3.73 -2.57 3.10
N LEU A 84 2.57 -2.43 3.76
CA LEU A 84 2.50 -2.19 5.20
C LEU A 84 3.10 -3.35 6.00
N VAL A 85 2.87 -4.60 5.58
CA VAL A 85 3.51 -5.76 6.23
C VAL A 85 5.02 -5.65 6.16
N VAL A 86 5.58 -5.28 5.01
CA VAL A 86 7.03 -5.07 4.85
C VAL A 86 7.55 -3.97 5.80
N PHE A 87 6.82 -2.86 5.94
CA PHE A 87 7.18 -1.78 6.88
C PHE A 87 7.06 -2.20 8.36
N LEU A 88 6.04 -3.00 8.71
CA LEU A 88 5.83 -3.49 10.08
C LEU A 88 6.85 -4.58 10.47
N SER A 89 7.38 -5.30 9.49
CA SER A 89 8.43 -6.31 9.68
C SER A 89 9.84 -5.70 9.76
N GLN A 90 10.03 -4.46 9.34
CA GLN A 90 11.28 -3.75 9.54
C GLN A 90 11.37 -3.24 10.98
N PRO A 91 12.44 -3.53 11.73
CA PRO A 91 12.71 -2.82 12.97
C PRO A 91 12.85 -1.33 12.61
N GLN A 92 12.14 -0.46 13.33
CA GLN A 92 12.26 0.98 13.19
C GLN A 92 13.67 1.43 13.57
N SER A 93 14.62 1.28 12.66
CA SER A 93 15.87 2.02 12.72
C SER A 93 15.66 3.32 11.96
N GLU A 94 15.85 4.40 12.71
CA GLU A 94 16.13 5.77 12.23
C GLU A 94 14.91 6.67 12.03
N SER A 95 14.58 7.32 13.15
CA SER A 95 14.14 8.70 13.18
C SER A 95 15.00 9.59 12.27
N PRO A 96 14.45 10.32 11.29
CA PRO A 96 15.14 11.47 10.75
C PRO A 96 14.96 12.62 11.75
N SER A 97 15.76 12.63 12.81
CA SER A 97 16.04 13.85 13.57
C SER A 97 16.77 14.81 12.63
N THR A 98 16.02 15.55 11.81
CA THR A 98 16.54 16.71 11.09
C THR A 98 16.58 17.88 12.06
N ALA A 99 17.55 17.82 12.98
CA ALA A 99 17.95 18.97 13.77
C ALA A 99 18.78 19.91 12.90
N LEU A 100 18.41 21.19 12.97
CA LEU A 100 19.02 22.35 12.34
C LEU A 100 20.55 22.39 12.51
N ASP A 101 21.29 22.62 11.44
CA ASP A 101 22.57 23.32 11.51
C ASP A 101 22.54 24.50 10.53
N VAL A 102 22.10 25.66 11.03
CA VAL A 102 22.42 26.94 10.40
C VAL A 102 23.84 27.28 10.82
N SER A 103 24.81 26.78 10.06
CA SER A 103 26.17 27.28 10.13
C SER A 103 26.27 28.56 9.32
N GLY A 104 26.11 29.69 10.00
CA GLY A 104 26.43 31.00 9.49
C GLY A 104 27.93 31.10 9.18
N GLY A 105 28.27 31.21 7.90
CA GLY A 105 29.64 31.36 7.42
C GLY A 105 29.79 32.56 6.48
N ARG A 106 30.28 33.66 7.05
CA ARG A 106 30.65 34.95 6.43
C ARG A 106 31.42 34.79 5.11
N GLY A 107 31.05 35.62 4.13
CA GLY A 107 31.56 35.54 2.76
C GLY A 107 32.98 36.05 2.53
N GLN A 108 33.43 35.92 1.29
CA GLN A 108 34.38 36.81 0.64
C GLN A 108 34.36 36.57 -0.87
N ALA A 109 33.85 37.55 -1.63
CA ALA A 109 34.12 37.64 -3.05
C ALA A 109 35.44 38.39 -3.25
N THR A 110 36.46 37.77 -3.85
CA THR A 110 37.54 38.51 -4.53
C THR A 110 38.13 37.71 -5.71
N ARG A 111 37.90 38.25 -6.92
CA ARG A 111 38.86 38.50 -8.00
C ARG A 111 39.64 37.31 -8.59
N GLY A 112 39.37 37.07 -9.87
CA GLY A 112 40.31 36.41 -10.76
C GLY A 112 41.58 37.24 -11.05
N ARG A 113 42.61 36.55 -11.53
CA ARG A 113 43.65 37.03 -12.44
C ARG A 113 44.48 35.83 -12.89
N GLY A 114 44.60 35.65 -14.19
CA GLY A 114 45.25 34.50 -14.81
C GLY A 114 46.78 34.52 -14.78
N SER A 115 47.39 33.43 -15.22
CA SER A 115 48.75 33.41 -15.77
C SER A 115 48.94 32.14 -16.59
N GLY A 116 49.23 32.31 -17.88
CA GLY A 116 49.51 31.21 -18.82
C GLY A 116 50.21 31.77 -20.05
N ARG A 117 51.49 32.14 -19.88
CA ARG A 117 52.42 32.46 -20.98
C ARG A 117 52.99 31.13 -21.52
N GLY A 118 52.96 30.96 -22.84
CA GLY A 118 53.50 29.79 -23.52
C GLY A 118 55.01 29.83 -23.76
N VAL A 119 55.56 28.69 -24.17
CA VAL A 119 56.74 28.52 -25.04
C VAL A 119 56.82 27.03 -25.41
N GLY A 120 57.07 26.72 -26.69
CA GLY A 120 57.32 25.37 -27.20
C GLY A 120 56.69 25.13 -28.56
#